data_AF-A0A3M6K6S6-F1
#
_entry.id   AF-A0A3M6K6S6-F1
#
_cell.length_a   1.000
_cell.length_b   1.000
_cell.length_c   1.000
_cell.angle_alpha   90.00
_cell.angle_beta   90.00
_cell.angle_gamma   90.00
#
_symmetry.space_group_name_H-M   'P 1'
#
loop_
_entity.id
_entity.type
_entity.pdbx_description
1 polymer ?
#
loop_
_entity_poly.entity_id
_entity_poly.type
_entity_poly.pdbx_seq_one_letter_code
_entity_poly.pdbx_strand_id
1 'polypeptide(L)'
;MITFENRVRYEYKIKTAKVNTLVNSILTHRDPKSQEAKDASKFLDVLIAEIDRFYEENSDILSKKGKRPHPRSRLPENKEWNENVEKYYEKNPRKRPKK
;
A
#
# COMPACT_ATOMS: atom_id res chain seq x y z
N MET A 1 0.64 12.98 -22.07
CA MET A 1 0.43 11.52 -21.90
C MET A 1 1.18 11.08 -20.65
N ILE A 2 0.53 10.31 -19.75
CA ILE A 2 1.18 9.84 -18.52
C ILE A 2 2.09 8.63 -18.83
N THR A 3 3.27 8.56 -18.22
CA THR A 3 4.15 7.40 -18.38
C THR A 3 3.59 6.18 -17.63
N PHE A 4 3.94 4.98 -18.10
CA PHE A 4 3.54 3.73 -17.45
C PHE A 4 3.95 3.68 -15.97
N GLU A 5 5.20 4.04 -15.64
CA GLU A 5 5.67 4.11 -14.25
C GLU A 5 4.79 5.02 -13.38
N ASN A 6 4.41 6.18 -13.91
CA ASN A 6 3.57 7.11 -13.17
C ASN A 6 2.15 6.55 -12.98
N ARG A 7 1.60 5.88 -13.99
CA ARG A 7 0.30 5.19 -13.89
C ARG A 7 0.33 4.13 -12.78
N VAL A 8 1.33 3.25 -12.77
CA VAL A 8 1.53 2.23 -11.73
C VAL A 8 1.61 2.87 -10.34
N ARG A 9 2.39 3.95 -10.21
CA ARG A 9 2.55 4.67 -8.93
C ARG A 9 1.24 5.29 -8.44
N TYR A 10 0.46 5.91 -9.32
CA TYR A 10 -0.81 6.52 -8.94
C TYR A 10 -1.86 5.46 -8.60
N GLU A 11 -1.89 4.37 -9.35
CA GLU A 11 -2.79 3.25 -9.07
C GLU A 11 -2.49 2.64 -7.69
N TYR A 12 -1.20 2.39 -7.38
CA TYR A 12 -0.79 1.94 -6.05
C TYR A 12 -1.25 2.88 -4.93
N LYS A 13 -1.13 4.20 -5.16
CA LYS A 13 -1.60 5.23 -4.21
C LYS A 13 -3.11 5.18 -4.01
N ILE A 14 -3.88 4.98 -5.08
CA ILE A 14 -5.35 4.89 -5.02
C ILE A 14 -5.76 3.63 -4.27
N LYS A 15 -5.17 2.47 -4.57
CA LYS A 15 -5.51 1.22 -3.87
C LYS A 15 -5.20 1.33 -2.38
N THR A 16 -4.02 1.87 -2.02
CA THR A 16 -3.65 2.16 -0.62
C THR A 16 -4.65 3.10 0.06
N ALA A 17 -5.09 4.16 -0.62
CA ALA A 17 -6.07 5.08 -0.08
C ALA A 17 -7.40 4.38 0.20
N LYS A 18 -7.89 3.52 -0.69
CA LYS A 18 -9.11 2.73 -0.48
C LYS A 18 -9.04 1.87 0.78
N VAL A 19 -7.92 1.16 0.99
CA VAL A 19 -7.69 0.36 2.20
C VAL A 19 -7.70 1.23 3.46
N ASN A 20 -6.99 2.36 3.45
CA ASN A 20 -6.96 3.26 4.61
C ASN A 20 -8.34 3.86 4.91
N THR A 21 -9.11 4.22 3.87
CA THR A 21 -10.48 4.72 4.03
C THR A 21 -11.38 3.66 4.65
N LEU A 22 -11.33 2.42 4.16
CA LEU A 22 -12.16 1.33 4.69
C LEU A 22 -11.79 1.00 6.13
N VAL A 23 -10.50 0.93 6.44
CA VAL A 23 -10.01 0.77 7.81
C VAL A 23 -10.57 1.84 8.73
N ASN A 24 -10.46 3.10 8.35
CA ASN A 24 -10.96 4.20 9.17
C ASN A 24 -12.47 4.10 9.35
N SER A 25 -13.21 3.78 8.28
CA SER A 25 -14.65 3.59 8.34
C SER A 25 -15.07 2.47 9.30
N ILE A 26 -14.32 1.37 9.36
CA ILE A 26 -14.58 0.27 10.31
C ILE A 26 -14.28 0.73 11.74
N LEU A 27 -13.16 1.42 11.96
CA LEU A 27 -12.73 1.87 13.28
C LEU A 27 -13.65 2.94 13.87
N THR A 28 -14.23 3.80 13.04
CA THR A 28 -15.18 4.85 13.47
C THR A 28 -16.64 4.41 13.38
N HIS A 29 -16.91 3.14 13.08
CA HIS A 29 -18.27 2.64 12.97
C HIS A 29 -18.99 2.68 14.32
N ARG A 30 -20.26 3.10 14.34
CA ARG A 30 -21.05 3.27 15.57
C ARG A 30 -21.24 1.95 16.34
N ASP A 31 -21.36 0.84 15.60
CA ASP A 31 -21.45 -0.51 16.15
C ASP A 31 -20.38 -1.41 15.52
N PRO A 32 -19.18 -1.50 16.11
CA PRO A 32 -18.08 -2.29 15.55
C PRO A 32 -18.34 -3.80 15.48
N LYS A 33 -19.37 -4.29 16.19
CA LYS A 33 -19.74 -5.71 16.21
C LYS A 33 -20.90 -6.04 15.26
N SER A 34 -21.42 -5.04 14.55
CA SER A 34 -22.48 -5.22 13.57
C SER A 34 -22.07 -6.16 12.45
N GLN A 35 -23.05 -6.73 11.76
CA GLN A 35 -22.81 -7.57 10.59
C GLN A 35 -22.09 -6.79 9.48
N GLU A 36 -22.47 -5.52 9.29
CA GLU A 36 -21.83 -4.60 8.34
C GLU A 36 -20.35 -4.40 8.63
N ALA A 37 -19.97 -4.14 9.88
CA ALA A 37 -18.56 -3.97 10.26
C ALA A 37 -17.75 -5.25 10.05
N LYS A 38 -18.34 -6.43 10.32
CA LYS A 38 -17.72 -7.73 10.05
C LYS A 38 -17.52 -7.98 8.56
N ASP A 39 -18.51 -7.68 7.73
CA ASP A 39 -18.42 -7.89 6.29
C ASP A 39 -17.48 -6.88 5.63
N ALA A 40 -17.45 -5.63 6.11
CA ALA A 40 -16.44 -4.65 5.74
C ALA A 40 -15.01 -5.13 6.09
N SER A 41 -14.83 -5.75 7.26
CA SER A 41 -13.54 -6.34 7.65
C SER A 41 -13.14 -7.51 6.75
N LYS A 42 -14.07 -8.34 6.29
CA LYS A 42 -13.77 -9.40 5.30
C LYS A 42 -13.41 -8.80 3.95
N PHE A 43 -14.11 -7.75 3.52
CA PHE A 43 -13.81 -7.06 2.28
C PHE A 43 -12.44 -6.36 2.33
N LEU A 44 -12.03 -5.86 3.50
CA LEU A 44 -10.70 -5.32 3.72
C LEU A 44 -9.59 -6.33 3.39
N ASP A 45 -9.76 -7.60 3.76
CA ASP A 45 -8.78 -8.64 3.41
C ASP A 45 -8.66 -8.84 1.90
N VAL A 46 -9.76 -8.74 1.15
CA VAL A 46 -9.75 -8.79 -0.31
C VAL A 46 -8.96 -7.63 -0.90
N LEU A 47 -9.16 -6.41 -0.39
CA LEU A 47 -8.43 -5.23 -0.84
C LEU A 47 -6.93 -5.30 -0.51
N ILE A 48 -6.58 -5.87 0.66
CA ILE A 48 -5.17 -6.10 1.02
C ILE A 48 -4.53 -7.08 0.04
N ALA A 49 -5.19 -8.21 -0.25
CA ALA A 49 -4.70 -9.19 -1.22
C ALA A 49 -4.54 -8.59 -2.63
N GLU A 50 -5.46 -7.72 -3.05
CA GLU A 50 -5.35 -7.00 -4.32
C GLU A 50 -4.12 -6.08 -4.36
N ILE A 51 -3.87 -5.34 -3.27
CA ILE A 51 -2.68 -4.47 -3.16
C ILE A 51 -1.40 -5.28 -3.16
N ASP A 52 -1.38 -6.41 -2.46
CA ASP A 52 -0.21 -7.27 -2.35
C ASP A 52 0.17 -7.82 -3.72
N ARG A 53 -0.80 -8.39 -4.45
CA ARG A 53 -0.60 -8.85 -5.82
C ARG A 53 -0.13 -7.73 -6.75
N PHE A 54 -0.78 -6.56 -6.67
CA PHE A 54 -0.39 -5.40 -7.49
C PHE A 54 1.05 -4.95 -7.17
N TYR A 55 1.44 -4.98 -5.90
CA TYR A 55 2.79 -4.61 -5.49
C TYR A 55 3.81 -5.60 -6.01
N GLU A 56 3.58 -6.92 -5.89
CA GLU A 56 4.48 -7.94 -6.41
C GLU A 56 4.70 -7.80 -7.92
N GLU A 57 3.61 -7.68 -8.69
CA GLU A 57 3.63 -7.52 -10.16
C GLU A 57 4.39 -6.27 -10.61
N ASN A 58 4.48 -5.24 -9.76
CA ASN A 58 5.08 -3.94 -10.09
C ASN A 58 6.22 -3.55 -9.14
N SER A 59 6.77 -4.52 -8.42
CA SER A 59 7.67 -4.29 -7.28
C SER A 59 8.95 -3.57 -7.69
N ASP A 60 9.46 -3.85 -8.89
CA ASP A 60 10.64 -3.17 -9.45
C ASP A 60 10.42 -1.65 -9.59
N ILE A 61 9.29 -1.25 -10.19
CA ILE A 61 8.94 0.16 -10.38
C ILE A 61 8.66 0.84 -9.04
N LEU A 62 7.91 0.17 -8.15
CA LEU A 62 7.47 0.74 -6.89
C LEU A 62 8.63 0.91 -5.90
N SER A 63 9.44 -0.13 -5.70
CA SER A 63 10.57 -0.11 -4.77
C SER A 63 11.64 0.91 -5.19
N LYS A 64 11.98 0.99 -6.49
CA LYS A 64 12.90 2.01 -7.04
C LYS A 64 12.40 3.45 -6.86
N LYS A 65 11.10 3.67 -6.62
CA LYS A 65 10.51 4.98 -6.34
C LYS A 65 10.23 5.20 -4.84
N GLY A 66 10.81 4.37 -3.97
CA GLY A 66 10.69 4.50 -2.52
C GLY A 66 9.33 4.06 -1.98
N LYS A 67 8.58 3.23 -2.71
CA LYS A 67 7.32 2.64 -2.21
C LYS A 67 7.60 1.28 -1.59
N ARG A 68 7.12 1.11 -0.36
CA ARG A 68 7.10 -0.18 0.36
C ARG A 68 5.71 -0.81 0.26
N PRO A 69 5.57 -2.12 0.50
CA PRO A 69 4.28 -2.75 0.70
C PRO A 69 3.44 -2.01 1.74
N HIS A 70 2.12 -2.19 1.66
CA HIS A 70 1.21 -1.57 2.61
C HIS A 70 1.50 -2.08 4.04
N PRO A 71 1.34 -1.30 5.11
CA PRO A 71 1.61 -1.80 6.47
C PRO A 71 0.76 -2.99 6.91
N ARG A 72 -0.41 -3.17 6.29
CA ARG A 72 -1.29 -4.34 6.50
C ARG A 72 -1.07 -5.47 5.47
N SER A 73 -0.06 -5.34 4.62
CA SER A 73 0.34 -6.34 3.64
C SER A 73 0.72 -7.64 4.34
N ARG A 74 0.46 -8.77 3.68
CA ARG A 74 0.90 -10.10 4.12
C ARG A 74 2.14 -10.57 3.35
N LEU A 75 2.73 -9.70 2.53
CA LEU A 75 3.95 -10.02 1.78
C LEU A 75 5.14 -10.23 2.71
N PRO A 76 6.00 -11.21 2.42
CA PRO A 76 7.23 -11.40 3.17
C PRO A 76 8.17 -10.21 2.98
N GLU A 77 9.03 -9.97 3.96
CA GLU A 77 10.10 -8.99 3.80
C GLU A 77 11.05 -9.43 2.68
N ASN A 78 11.28 -8.51 1.73
CA ASN A 78 12.21 -8.72 0.64
C ASN A 78 13.37 -7.74 0.75
N LYS A 79 14.60 -8.28 0.86
CA LYS A 79 15.83 -7.48 0.97
C LYS A 79 16.03 -6.56 -0.23
N GLU A 80 15.76 -7.05 -1.44
CA GLU A 80 15.95 -6.27 -2.68
C GLU A 80 15.03 -5.05 -2.71
N TRP A 81 13.76 -5.22 -2.34
CA TRP A 81 12.81 -4.10 -2.28
C TRP A 81 13.25 -3.05 -1.26
N ASN A 82 13.72 -3.49 -0.10
CA ASN A 82 14.21 -2.59 0.95
C ASN A 82 15.46 -1.82 0.49
N GLU A 83 16.41 -2.48 -0.16
CA GLU A 83 17.60 -1.84 -0.73
C GLU A 83 17.23 -0.81 -1.80
N ASN A 84 16.30 -1.12 -2.70
CA ASN A 84 15.82 -0.19 -3.72
C ASN A 84 15.18 1.05 -3.09
N VAL A 85 14.41 0.86 -2.02
CA VAL A 85 13.77 1.97 -1.28
C VAL A 85 14.82 2.82 -0.56
N GLU A 86 15.83 2.22 0.06
CA GLU A 86 16.91 2.99 0.69
C GLU A 86 17.73 3.77 -0.33
N LYS A 87 18.13 3.15 -1.44
CA LYS A 87 18.81 3.84 -2.56
C LYS A 87 17.98 5.02 -3.08
N TYR A 88 16.65 4.90 -3.11
CA TYR A 88 15.78 6.01 -3.48
C TYR A 88 15.88 7.18 -2.48
N TYR A 89 15.85 6.90 -1.18
CA TYR A 89 15.91 7.92 -0.13
C TYR A 89 17.29 8.52 0.07
N GLU A 90 18.37 7.77 -0.17
CA GLU A 90 19.73 8.31 -0.24
C GLU A 90 19.85 9.39 -1.32
N LYS A 91 19.26 9.14 -2.50
CA LYS A 91 19.19 10.13 -3.59
C LYS A 91 18.18 11.24 -3.34
N ASN A 92 17.17 11.00 -2.50
CA ASN A 92 16.07 11.94 -2.22
C ASN A 92 15.86 12.13 -0.70
N PRO A 93 16.86 12.67 0.03
CA PRO A 93 16.81 12.69 1.50
C PRO A 93 15.62 13.48 2.05
N ARG A 94 15.21 14.55 1.37
CA ARG A 94 14.02 15.36 1.74
C ARG A 94 12.69 14.61 1.66
N LYS A 95 12.63 13.49 0.92
CA LYS A 95 11.40 12.69 0.75
C LYS A 95 11.31 11.53 1.73
N ARG A 96 12.35 11.29 2.53
CA ARG A 96 12.34 10.24 3.55
C ARG A 96 11.24 10.57 4.59
N PRO A 97 10.33 9.62 4.90
CA PRO A 97 9.37 9.81 5.99
C PRO A 97 10.12 10.14 7.27
N LYS A 98 9.74 11.23 7.95
CA LYS A 98 10.26 11.52 9.29
C LYS A 98 9.63 10.51 10.25
N LYS A 99 10.47 9.92 11.12
CA LYS A 99 10.01 9.07 12.22
C LYS A 99 9.22 9.89 13.24
#